data_AF-A0A9J6EPF0-F1
#
_entry.id   AF-A0A9J6EPF0-F1
#
_cell.length_a   1.000
_cell.length_b   1.000
_cell.length_c   1.000
_cell.angle_alpha   90.00
_cell.angle_beta   90.00
_cell.angle_gamma   90.00
#
_symmetry.space_group_name_H-M   'P 1'
#
loop_
_entity.id
_entity.type
_entity.pdbx_description
1 polymer ?
#
loop_
_entity_poly.entity_id
_entity_poly.type
_entity_poly.pdbx_seq_one_letter_code
_entity_poly.pdbx_strand_id
1 'polypeptide(L)'
;MKPLSPHGVFFYNGAKMDGTGDFASLQMADGHVEFRFDLSTGTAVLRSPFSVALGEWHVVKASRTGRLGTLKIDGQPRVEAHSPGAFTQLSLPLNLYLGGVPDPKETAVGADIMQSFVGCVQRLTINNRPVRLMQEALSGVNVENCVHPCVTGPCYNGGACQPRMDLYACHCKLGYAGSNCQNGVCSFSTALIRGDQLDVVLALSCHSQVTACCFGPET
;
A
#
# COMPACT_ATOMS: atom_id res chain seq x y z
N MET A 1 -3.99 2.15 -5.93
CA MET A 1 -3.26 2.85 -6.99
C MET A 1 -4.04 4.10 -7.39
N LYS A 2 -3.36 5.13 -7.90
CA LYS A 2 -3.96 6.37 -8.41
C LYS A 2 -3.52 6.54 -9.87
N PRO A 3 -4.29 6.03 -10.85
CA PRO A 3 -3.91 6.08 -12.26
C PRO A 3 -4.03 7.50 -12.80
N LEU A 4 -3.10 7.93 -13.66
CA LEU A 4 -3.17 9.20 -14.40
C LEU A 4 -3.45 9.02 -15.90
N SER A 5 -3.49 7.77 -16.36
CA SER A 5 -3.72 7.40 -17.75
C SER A 5 -4.77 6.28 -17.83
N PRO A 6 -5.63 6.25 -18.87
CA PRO A 6 -6.63 5.20 -19.05
C PRO A 6 -6.03 3.85 -19.47
N HIS A 7 -4.75 3.82 -19.86
CA HIS A 7 -4.03 2.58 -20.18
C HIS A 7 -2.70 2.50 -19.41
N GLY A 8 -2.24 1.28 -19.13
CA GLY A 8 -0.91 1.06 -18.60
C GLY A 8 -0.81 -0.15 -17.68
N VAL A 9 0.27 -0.93 -17.86
CA VAL A 9 0.52 -2.12 -17.06
C VAL A 9 0.98 -1.77 -15.64
N PHE A 10 0.23 -2.23 -14.65
CA PHE A 10 0.58 -2.08 -13.24
C PHE A 10 1.55 -3.19 -12.79
N PHE A 11 1.30 -4.45 -13.16
CA PHE A 11 2.29 -5.50 -12.99
C PHE A 11 2.25 -6.52 -14.13
N TYR A 12 3.39 -7.15 -14.37
CA TYR A 12 3.52 -8.28 -15.27
C TYR A 12 4.56 -9.28 -14.74
N ASN A 13 4.26 -10.57 -14.86
CA ASN A 13 5.22 -11.65 -14.66
C ASN A 13 4.84 -12.83 -15.57
N GLY A 14 5.86 -13.46 -16.16
CA GLY A 14 5.70 -14.47 -17.20
C GLY A 14 6.57 -15.70 -16.97
N ALA A 15 6.34 -16.73 -17.78
CA ALA A 15 7.10 -17.97 -17.71
C ALA A 15 8.43 -17.91 -18.45
N LYS A 16 8.48 -17.22 -19.60
CA LYS A 16 9.63 -17.18 -20.50
C LYS A 16 9.79 -15.81 -21.16
N MET A 17 11.03 -15.47 -21.52
CA MET A 17 11.40 -14.18 -22.12
C MET A 17 10.82 -13.99 -23.53
N ASP A 18 10.44 -15.08 -24.20
CA ASP A 18 9.81 -15.05 -25.53
C ASP A 18 8.28 -14.79 -25.47
N GLY A 19 7.75 -14.48 -24.29
CA GLY A 19 6.31 -14.28 -24.08
C GLY A 19 5.46 -15.56 -24.12
N THR A 20 6.07 -16.75 -24.25
CA THR A 20 5.32 -18.00 -24.30
C THR A 20 5.13 -18.63 -22.91
N GLY A 21 4.03 -19.37 -22.75
CA GLY A 21 3.67 -20.07 -21.52
C GLY A 21 2.81 -19.23 -20.59
N ASP A 22 2.88 -19.54 -19.30
CA ASP A 22 2.03 -18.90 -18.31
C ASP A 22 2.39 -17.42 -18.11
N PHE A 23 1.38 -16.61 -17.77
CA PHE A 23 1.61 -15.24 -17.32
C PHE A 23 0.52 -14.80 -16.35
N ALA A 24 0.80 -13.72 -15.63
CA ALA A 24 -0.20 -12.93 -14.93
C ALA A 24 0.11 -11.43 -15.08
N SER A 25 -0.93 -10.63 -15.31
CA SER A 25 -0.82 -9.17 -15.39
C SER A 25 -2.02 -8.47 -14.78
N LEU A 26 -1.79 -7.25 -14.31
CA LEU A 26 -2.84 -6.31 -13.94
C LEU A 26 -2.55 -4.99 -14.66
N GLN A 27 -3.54 -4.42 -15.31
CA GLN A 27 -3.37 -3.21 -16.12
C GLN A 27 -4.61 -2.33 -16.14
N MET A 28 -4.40 -1.08 -16.53
CA MET A 28 -5.44 -0.17 -17.00
C MET A 28 -5.65 -0.41 -18.49
N ALA A 29 -6.91 -0.50 -18.94
CA ALA A 29 -7.30 -0.59 -20.35
C ALA A 29 -8.62 0.16 -20.58
N ASP A 30 -8.61 1.20 -21.42
CA ASP A 30 -9.74 2.10 -21.68
C ASP A 30 -10.44 2.56 -20.38
N GLY A 31 -9.65 2.97 -19.39
CA GLY A 31 -10.15 3.46 -18.09
C GLY A 31 -10.67 2.37 -17.15
N HIS A 32 -10.65 1.10 -17.54
CA HIS A 32 -11.03 -0.02 -16.68
C HIS A 32 -9.80 -0.74 -16.14
N VAL A 33 -9.95 -1.45 -15.03
CA VAL A 33 -8.90 -2.30 -14.50
C VAL A 33 -9.10 -3.71 -15.05
N GLU A 34 -8.05 -4.28 -15.64
CA GLU A 34 -8.04 -5.66 -16.14
C GLU A 34 -7.01 -6.50 -15.39
N PHE A 35 -7.47 -7.63 -14.84
CA PHE A 35 -6.61 -8.72 -14.36
C PHE A 35 -6.64 -9.85 -15.38
N ARG A 36 -5.46 -10.21 -15.90
CA ARG A 36 -5.31 -11.26 -16.92
C ARG A 36 -4.34 -12.33 -16.42
N PHE A 37 -4.63 -13.58 -16.75
CA PHE A 37 -3.69 -14.67 -16.52
C PHE A 37 -3.92 -15.82 -17.50
N ASP A 38 -2.86 -16.56 -17.80
CA ASP A 38 -2.89 -17.74 -18.66
C ASP A 38 -2.15 -18.88 -17.98
N LEU A 39 -2.71 -20.08 -18.11
CA LEU A 39 -2.19 -21.35 -17.59
C LEU A 39 -1.80 -22.26 -18.76
N SER A 40 -1.15 -21.67 -19.77
CA SER A 40 -0.75 -22.28 -21.04
C SER A 40 -1.88 -22.86 -21.90
N THR A 41 -3.13 -22.45 -21.67
CA THR A 41 -4.30 -22.97 -22.40
C THR A 41 -5.30 -21.90 -22.83
N GLY A 42 -4.97 -20.63 -22.60
CA GLY A 42 -5.80 -19.49 -22.96
C GLY A 42 -5.93 -18.51 -21.81
N THR A 43 -6.16 -17.26 -22.19
CA THR A 43 -6.15 -16.14 -21.25
C THR A 43 -7.53 -15.96 -20.61
N ALA A 44 -7.57 -15.96 -19.27
CA ALA A 44 -8.68 -15.40 -18.53
C ALA A 44 -8.54 -13.87 -18.50
N VAL A 45 -9.61 -13.15 -18.85
CA VAL A 45 -9.66 -11.69 -18.77
C VAL A 45 -10.77 -11.29 -17.80
N LEU A 46 -10.38 -10.66 -16.69
CA LEU A 46 -11.31 -10.07 -15.73
C LEU A 46 -11.21 -8.56 -15.85
N ARG A 47 -12.29 -7.92 -16.30
CA ARG A 47 -12.37 -6.47 -16.44
C ARG A 47 -13.33 -5.89 -15.41
N SER A 48 -12.98 -4.75 -14.80
CA SER A 48 -13.90 -4.06 -13.90
C SER A 48 -15.23 -3.72 -14.63
N PRO A 49 -16.40 -3.76 -13.95
CA PRO A 49 -17.68 -3.45 -14.62
C PRO A 49 -17.79 -1.98 -15.03
N PHE A 50 -17.11 -1.10 -14.31
CA PHE A 50 -17.10 0.34 -14.56
C PHE A 50 -15.66 0.84 -14.64
N SER A 51 -15.48 1.95 -15.37
CA SER A 51 -14.22 2.68 -15.39
C SER A 51 -13.89 3.25 -14.01
N VAL A 52 -12.61 3.39 -13.71
CA VAL A 52 -12.13 4.08 -12.51
C VAL A 52 -11.81 5.55 -12.82
N ALA A 53 -11.86 6.39 -11.80
CA ALA A 53 -11.55 7.81 -11.96
C ALA A 53 -10.03 8.02 -12.10
N LEU A 54 -9.62 8.81 -13.08
CA LEU A 54 -8.21 9.20 -13.20
C LEU A 54 -7.90 10.27 -12.15
N GLY A 55 -6.71 10.19 -11.56
CA GLY A 55 -6.29 11.12 -10.51
C GLY A 55 -6.96 10.87 -9.16
N GLU A 56 -7.60 9.72 -8.93
CA GLU A 56 -8.18 9.33 -7.64
C GLU A 56 -7.62 7.99 -7.12
N TRP A 57 -7.65 7.79 -5.81
CA TRP A 57 -7.13 6.57 -5.19
C TRP A 57 -8.13 5.42 -5.27
N HIS A 58 -7.69 4.32 -5.89
CA HIS A 58 -8.45 3.07 -5.99
C HIS A 58 -7.77 1.93 -5.24
N VAL A 59 -8.57 1.10 -4.56
CA VAL A 59 -8.16 -0.16 -3.95
C VAL A 59 -8.54 -1.29 -4.90
N VAL A 60 -7.52 -1.91 -5.50
CA VAL A 60 -7.70 -3.06 -6.38
C VAL A 60 -7.33 -4.33 -5.64
N LYS A 61 -8.23 -5.32 -5.70
CA LYS A 61 -8.05 -6.66 -5.16
C LYS A 61 -8.25 -7.66 -6.29
N ALA A 62 -7.16 -8.31 -6.70
CA ALA A 62 -7.18 -9.43 -7.63
C ALA A 62 -6.72 -10.69 -6.89
N SER A 63 -7.35 -11.82 -7.15
CA SER A 63 -6.93 -13.12 -6.62
C SER A 63 -7.17 -14.21 -7.64
N ARG A 64 -6.45 -15.33 -7.50
CA ARG A 64 -6.65 -16.53 -8.31
C ARG A 64 -6.53 -17.76 -7.43
N THR A 65 -7.43 -18.72 -7.62
CA THR A 65 -7.37 -20.05 -7.00
C THR A 65 -7.67 -21.10 -8.06
N GLY A 66 -6.65 -21.88 -8.44
CA GLY A 66 -6.73 -22.77 -9.60
C GLY A 66 -7.08 -21.98 -10.87
N ARG A 67 -8.15 -22.35 -11.57
CA ARG A 67 -8.61 -21.64 -12.77
C ARG A 67 -9.46 -20.41 -12.48
N LEU A 68 -10.01 -20.28 -11.27
CA LEU A 68 -10.90 -19.18 -10.92
C LEU A 68 -10.09 -17.93 -10.57
N GLY A 69 -10.26 -16.86 -11.32
CA GLY A 69 -9.83 -15.51 -10.97
C GLY A 69 -10.97 -14.73 -10.33
N THR A 70 -10.63 -13.78 -9.46
CA THR A 70 -11.56 -12.76 -8.97
C THR A 70 -10.92 -11.38 -9.06
N LEU A 71 -11.75 -10.38 -9.34
CA LEU A 71 -11.36 -8.97 -9.39
C LEU A 71 -12.40 -8.11 -8.69
N LYS A 72 -11.94 -7.22 -7.81
CA LYS A 72 -12.76 -6.21 -7.15
C LYS A 72 -12.02 -4.89 -7.05
N ILE A 73 -12.70 -3.82 -7.45
CA ILE A 73 -12.18 -2.45 -7.40
C ILE A 73 -13.10 -1.67 -6.47
N ASP A 74 -12.55 -1.09 -5.40
CA ASP A 74 -13.28 -0.28 -4.43
C ASP A 74 -14.57 -0.97 -3.93
N GLY A 75 -15.72 -0.30 -4.13
CA GLY A 75 -17.06 -0.79 -3.85
C GLY A 75 -17.78 -1.39 -5.05
N GLN A 76 -17.14 -1.50 -6.23
CA GLN A 76 -17.75 -2.08 -7.41
C GLN A 76 -18.11 -3.57 -7.22
N PRO A 77 -19.03 -4.12 -8.04
CA PRO A 77 -19.33 -5.56 -8.04
C PRO A 77 -18.08 -6.40 -8.31
N ARG A 78 -18.00 -7.57 -7.64
CA ARG A 78 -16.96 -8.57 -7.88
C ARG A 78 -17.14 -9.18 -9.27
N VAL A 79 -16.04 -9.30 -10.01
CA VAL A 79 -15.97 -10.03 -11.28
C VAL A 79 -15.24 -11.35 -11.07
N GLU A 80 -15.71 -12.41 -11.73
CA GLU A 80 -15.12 -13.75 -11.72
C GLU A 80 -14.99 -14.26 -13.15
N ALA A 81 -13.89 -14.94 -13.44
CA ALA A 81 -13.70 -15.65 -14.70
C ALA A 81 -12.83 -16.88 -14.48
N HIS A 82 -13.02 -17.89 -15.33
CA HIS A 82 -12.18 -19.08 -15.36
C HIS A 82 -11.23 -19.02 -16.53
N SER A 83 -9.97 -19.42 -16.33
CA SER A 83 -9.11 -19.71 -17.48
C SER A 83 -9.66 -20.91 -18.27
N PRO A 84 -9.55 -20.89 -19.61
CA PRO A 84 -9.81 -22.06 -20.45
C PRO A 84 -8.96 -23.28 -20.05
N GLY A 85 -9.29 -24.44 -20.62
CA GLY A 85 -8.54 -25.68 -20.39
C GLY A 85 -8.71 -26.29 -19.00
N ALA A 86 -7.87 -27.27 -18.67
CA ALA A 86 -7.94 -28.03 -17.41
C ALA A 86 -6.78 -27.72 -16.44
N PHE A 87 -5.74 -27.01 -16.89
CA PHE A 87 -4.57 -26.70 -16.08
C PHE A 87 -4.92 -25.71 -14.97
N THR A 88 -4.37 -25.92 -13.78
CA THR A 88 -4.62 -25.08 -12.58
C THR A 88 -3.35 -24.41 -12.06
N GLN A 89 -2.19 -24.90 -12.46
CA GLN A 89 -0.88 -24.46 -12.00
C GLN A 89 -0.43 -23.24 -12.80
N LEU A 90 0.21 -22.29 -12.11
CA LEU A 90 0.78 -21.06 -12.66
C LEU A 90 2.26 -21.04 -12.27
N SER A 91 3.15 -21.05 -13.25
CA SER A 91 4.60 -21.04 -13.05
C SER A 91 5.22 -19.79 -13.68
N LEU A 92 5.71 -18.88 -12.84
CA LEU A 92 6.25 -17.58 -13.27
C LEU A 92 7.68 -17.35 -12.74
N PRO A 93 8.70 -18.05 -13.28
CA PRO A 93 10.08 -17.92 -12.85
C PRO A 93 10.76 -16.59 -13.19
N LEU A 94 10.21 -15.77 -14.09
CA LEU A 94 10.79 -14.46 -14.41
C LEU A 94 10.62 -13.46 -13.26
N ASN A 95 11.27 -12.30 -13.39
CA ASN A 95 11.06 -11.20 -12.46
C ASN A 95 9.62 -10.66 -12.55
N LEU A 96 9.09 -10.22 -11.40
CA LEU A 96 7.86 -9.45 -11.33
C LEU A 96 8.18 -7.99 -11.63
N TYR A 97 7.60 -7.46 -12.69
CA TYR A 97 7.71 -6.05 -13.04
C TYR A 97 6.52 -5.27 -12.49
N LEU A 98 6.78 -4.04 -12.03
CA LEU A 98 5.78 -3.12 -11.50
C LEU A 98 5.87 -1.78 -12.22
N GLY A 99 4.72 -1.22 -12.60
CA GLY A 99 4.62 0.07 -13.27
C GLY A 99 4.98 0.08 -14.75
N GLY A 100 5.59 -0.98 -15.28
CA GLY A 100 6.02 -1.09 -16.67
C GLY A 100 6.77 -2.40 -16.90
N VAL A 101 7.15 -2.65 -18.15
CA VAL A 101 8.02 -3.77 -18.55
C VAL A 101 9.17 -3.24 -19.41
N PRO A 102 10.33 -3.92 -19.46
CA PRO A 102 11.48 -3.44 -20.25
C PRO A 102 11.18 -3.35 -21.75
N ASP A 103 10.61 -4.41 -22.33
CA ASP A 103 10.12 -4.43 -23.70
C ASP A 103 8.73 -5.09 -23.74
N PRO A 104 7.66 -4.37 -24.15
CA PRO A 104 6.34 -4.95 -24.33
C PRO A 104 6.30 -6.16 -25.28
N LYS A 105 7.24 -6.27 -26.22
CA LYS A 105 7.30 -7.38 -27.18
C LYS A 105 7.75 -8.70 -26.54
N GLU A 106 8.42 -8.65 -25.41
CA GLU A 106 8.82 -9.82 -24.61
C GLU A 106 7.70 -10.30 -23.67
N THR A 107 6.56 -9.61 -23.68
CA THR A 107 5.39 -10.00 -22.89
C THR A 107 4.48 -10.94 -23.67
N ALA A 108 3.73 -11.78 -22.94
CA ALA A 108 2.77 -12.67 -23.57
C ALA A 108 1.73 -11.86 -24.36
N VAL A 109 1.42 -12.30 -25.59
CA VAL A 109 0.44 -11.63 -26.46
C VAL A 109 -0.92 -11.49 -25.76
N GLY A 110 -1.32 -12.52 -25.00
CA GLY A 110 -2.55 -12.49 -24.21
C GLY A 110 -2.55 -11.48 -23.06
N ALA A 111 -1.38 -10.96 -22.63
CA ALA A 111 -1.29 -9.93 -21.61
C ALA A 111 -1.74 -8.56 -22.14
N ASP A 112 -1.66 -8.33 -23.46
CA ASP A 112 -2.15 -7.12 -24.15
C ASP A 112 -1.59 -5.83 -23.52
N ILE A 113 -0.27 -5.84 -23.27
CA ILE A 113 0.46 -4.73 -22.66
C ILE A 113 0.94 -3.77 -23.75
N MET A 114 0.42 -2.55 -23.73
CA MET A 114 0.77 -1.52 -24.72
C MET A 114 1.69 -0.43 -24.16
N GLN A 115 1.50 -0.06 -22.90
CA GLN A 115 2.22 1.06 -22.29
C GLN A 115 2.47 0.84 -20.80
N SER A 116 3.43 1.58 -20.26
CA SER A 116 3.71 1.62 -18.82
C SER A 116 2.60 2.35 -18.06
N PHE A 117 2.40 1.96 -16.81
CA PHE A 117 1.50 2.65 -15.90
C PHE A 117 2.10 4.00 -15.49
N VAL A 118 1.27 5.04 -15.55
CA VAL A 118 1.60 6.38 -15.07
C VAL A 118 0.65 6.72 -13.94
N GLY A 119 1.19 6.93 -12.74
CA GLY A 119 0.40 7.23 -11.55
C GLY A 119 1.09 6.85 -10.24
N CYS A 120 0.31 6.78 -9.16
CA CYS A 120 0.85 6.55 -7.82
C CYS A 120 0.49 5.19 -7.25
N VAL A 121 1.46 4.60 -6.54
CA VAL A 121 1.29 3.35 -5.79
C VAL A 121 1.79 3.57 -4.37
N GLN A 122 0.89 3.48 -3.40
CA GLN A 122 1.24 3.70 -1.99
C GLN A 122 1.41 2.39 -1.21
N ARG A 123 0.67 1.34 -1.59
CA ARG A 123 0.69 0.05 -0.90
C ARG A 123 0.48 -1.09 -1.87
N LEU A 124 1.38 -2.07 -1.80
CA LEU A 124 1.31 -3.32 -2.54
C LEU A 124 1.37 -4.48 -1.54
N THR A 125 0.52 -5.47 -1.75
CA THR A 125 0.50 -6.70 -0.94
C THR A 125 0.31 -7.86 -1.90
N ILE A 126 1.23 -8.81 -1.86
CA ILE A 126 1.21 -10.00 -2.71
C ILE A 126 1.18 -11.21 -1.78
N ASN A 127 0.18 -12.08 -1.93
CA ASN A 127 -0.01 -13.26 -1.07
C ASN A 127 0.06 -12.92 0.44
N ASN A 128 -0.63 -11.85 0.85
CA ASN A 128 -0.64 -11.31 2.23
C ASN A 128 0.69 -10.75 2.75
N ARG A 129 1.75 -10.72 1.94
CA ARG A 129 3.03 -10.08 2.29
C ARG A 129 3.06 -8.63 1.78
N PRO A 130 3.20 -7.63 2.66
CA PRO A 130 3.40 -6.26 2.22
C PRO A 130 4.76 -6.15 1.51
N VAL A 131 4.77 -5.53 0.33
CA VAL A 131 5.99 -5.34 -0.47
C VAL A 131 6.49 -3.90 -0.27
N ARG A 132 7.74 -3.75 0.15
CA ARG A 132 8.39 -2.44 0.27
C ARG A 132 9.04 -2.07 -1.06
N LEU A 133 8.26 -1.43 -1.93
CA LEU A 133 8.64 -1.12 -3.32
C LEU A 133 10.09 -0.62 -3.49
N MET A 134 10.51 0.36 -2.69
CA MET A 134 11.85 0.96 -2.80
C MET A 134 12.98 0.13 -2.19
N GLN A 135 12.67 -0.77 -1.23
CA GLN A 135 13.69 -1.58 -0.54
C GLN A 135 13.87 -2.96 -1.19
N GLU A 136 12.83 -3.46 -1.86
CA GLU A 136 12.81 -4.79 -2.46
C GLU A 136 13.00 -4.76 -3.98
N ALA A 137 13.03 -3.59 -4.60
CA ALA A 137 13.27 -3.46 -6.04
C ALA A 137 14.69 -3.91 -6.40
N LEU A 138 14.80 -4.79 -7.40
CA LEU A 138 16.07 -5.16 -8.02
C LEU A 138 16.63 -4.01 -8.89
N SER A 139 15.73 -3.27 -9.56
CA SER A 139 16.03 -2.09 -10.36
C SER A 139 14.76 -1.26 -10.55
N GLY A 140 14.92 -0.02 -11.04
CA GLY A 140 13.80 0.86 -11.34
C GLY A 140 14.22 2.01 -12.26
N VAL A 141 13.30 2.46 -13.12
CA VAL A 141 13.49 3.57 -14.05
C VAL A 141 12.24 4.46 -13.97
N ASN A 142 12.44 5.78 -13.94
CA ASN A 142 11.37 6.79 -13.82
C ASN A 142 10.45 6.58 -12.60
N VAL A 143 11.03 6.14 -11.47
CA VAL A 143 10.31 5.98 -10.21
C VAL A 143 10.57 7.18 -9.32
N GLU A 144 9.52 7.93 -9.02
CA GLU A 144 9.59 9.13 -8.18
C GLU A 144 8.56 9.06 -7.05
N ASN A 145 8.78 9.89 -6.02
CA ASN A 145 7.79 10.06 -4.97
C ASN A 145 6.61 10.84 -5.52
N CYS A 146 5.41 10.32 -5.32
CA CYS A 146 4.20 11.09 -5.57
C CYS A 146 4.08 12.28 -4.63
N VAL A 147 3.48 13.36 -5.14
CA VAL A 147 3.11 14.53 -4.32
C VAL A 147 2.22 14.06 -3.17
N HIS A 148 2.70 14.23 -1.94
CA HIS A 148 2.02 13.76 -0.74
C HIS A 148 2.40 14.62 0.48
N PRO A 149 1.48 14.93 1.40
CA PRO A 149 1.76 15.76 2.57
C PRO A 149 2.95 15.30 3.41
N CYS A 150 3.19 13.98 3.56
CA CYS A 150 4.36 13.48 4.28
C CYS A 150 5.71 13.94 3.71
N VAL A 151 5.79 14.39 2.46
CA VAL A 151 7.03 14.89 1.86
C VAL A 151 7.48 16.20 2.54
N THR A 152 6.54 17.03 3.00
CA THR A 152 6.86 18.28 3.71
C THR A 152 7.12 18.08 5.21
N GLY A 153 7.04 16.85 5.72
CA GLY A 153 7.28 16.54 7.13
C GLY A 153 6.28 17.19 8.11
N PRO A 154 4.98 16.89 8.04
CA PRO A 154 3.94 17.59 8.82
C PRO A 154 3.91 17.19 10.31
N CYS A 155 4.60 16.13 10.71
CA CYS A 155 4.60 15.62 12.09
C CYS A 155 5.73 16.27 12.90
N TYR A 156 5.36 17.03 13.94
CA TYR A 156 6.29 17.67 14.85
C TYR A 156 6.93 16.68 15.83
N ASN A 157 7.93 17.15 16.57
CA ASN A 157 8.51 16.45 17.72
C ASN A 157 9.04 15.04 17.41
N GLY A 158 9.54 14.85 16.18
CA GLY A 158 10.07 13.58 15.70
C GLY A 158 9.01 12.49 15.53
N GLY A 159 7.73 12.85 15.40
CA GLY A 159 6.66 11.94 15.04
C GLY A 159 6.85 11.35 13.63
N ALA A 160 6.44 10.10 13.43
CA ALA A 160 6.54 9.44 12.13
C ALA A 160 5.29 9.72 11.28
N CYS A 161 5.48 10.26 10.07
CA CYS A 161 4.38 10.48 9.14
C CYS A 161 3.98 9.18 8.45
N GLN A 162 2.71 8.79 8.58
CA GLN A 162 2.14 7.65 7.90
C GLN A 162 1.25 8.11 6.74
N PRO A 163 1.60 7.78 5.49
CA PRO A 163 0.79 8.16 4.34
C PRO A 163 -0.52 7.36 4.29
N ARG A 164 -1.63 8.04 3.97
CA ARG A 164 -2.99 7.51 3.94
C ARG A 164 -3.72 8.07 2.70
N MET A 165 -3.47 7.48 1.54
CA MET A 165 -3.94 7.99 0.24
C MET A 165 -3.49 9.44 0.06
N ASP A 166 -4.39 10.41 -0.07
CA ASP A 166 -4.07 11.85 -0.14
C ASP A 166 -3.92 12.50 1.25
N LEU A 167 -4.24 11.76 2.32
CA LEU A 167 -4.14 12.19 3.71
C LEU A 167 -2.90 11.60 4.38
N TYR A 168 -2.68 11.99 5.64
CA TYR A 168 -1.64 11.42 6.48
C TYR A 168 -2.13 11.26 7.92
N ALA A 169 -1.43 10.45 8.69
CA ALA A 169 -1.57 10.37 10.13
C ALA A 169 -0.18 10.44 10.77
N CYS A 170 -0.05 11.14 11.89
CA CYS A 170 1.20 11.17 12.64
C CYS A 170 1.21 10.11 13.75
N HIS A 171 2.28 9.33 13.79
CA HIS A 171 2.59 8.44 14.89
C HIS A 171 3.50 9.17 15.87
N CYS A 172 2.88 9.72 16.92
CA CYS A 172 3.58 10.50 17.93
C CYS A 172 4.47 9.63 18.81
N LYS A 173 5.65 10.16 19.14
CA LYS A 173 6.51 9.58 20.17
C LYS A 173 5.86 9.76 21.55
N LEU A 174 6.29 8.93 22.50
CA LEU A 174 5.87 9.04 23.91
C LEU A 174 6.09 10.46 24.43
N GLY A 175 5.08 11.01 25.11
CA GLY A 175 5.09 12.38 25.63
C GLY A 175 4.56 13.46 24.66
N TYR A 176 4.05 13.08 23.48
CA TYR A 176 3.43 14.01 22.53
C TYR A 176 2.08 13.52 22.02
N ALA A 177 1.19 14.46 21.69
CA ALA A 177 -0.14 14.22 21.16
C ALA A 177 -0.59 15.33 20.19
N GLY A 178 -1.82 15.20 19.69
CA GLY A 178 -2.38 16.05 18.63
C GLY A 178 -2.21 15.42 17.26
N SER A 179 -2.97 15.93 16.27
CA SER A 179 -2.96 15.40 14.89
C SER A 179 -1.58 15.43 14.25
N ASN A 180 -0.76 16.41 14.61
CA ASN A 180 0.60 16.62 14.11
C ASN A 180 1.65 16.45 15.20
N CYS A 181 1.32 15.84 16.34
CA CYS A 181 2.22 15.69 17.50
C CYS A 181 2.72 17.01 18.09
N GLN A 182 1.98 18.10 17.90
CA GLN A 182 2.37 19.45 18.33
C GLN A 182 2.24 19.68 19.84
N ASN A 183 1.43 18.88 20.53
CA ASN A 183 1.16 19.06 21.96
C ASN A 183 2.08 18.17 22.79
N GLY A 184 2.82 18.74 23.73
CA GLY A 184 3.46 17.96 24.79
C GLY A 184 2.42 17.41 25.76
N VAL A 185 2.58 16.17 26.19
CA VAL A 185 1.73 15.51 27.19
C VAL A 185 2.56 15.28 28.44
N CYS A 186 2.04 15.67 29.59
CA CYS A 186 2.63 15.32 30.88
C CYS A 186 2.08 13.97 31.34
N SER A 187 2.95 13.06 31.80
CA SER A 187 2.54 11.83 32.46
C SER A 187 2.48 12.05 33.97
N PHE A 188 1.40 11.57 34.59
CA PHE A 188 1.28 11.49 36.04
C PHE A 188 1.93 10.19 36.52
N SER A 189 2.93 10.28 37.38
CA SER A 189 3.44 9.15 38.13
C SER A 189 3.08 9.34 39.59
N THR A 190 2.30 8.41 40.17
CA THR A 190 2.10 8.34 41.61
C THR A 190 3.34 7.72 42.24
N ALA A 191 4.07 8.49 43.07
CA ALA A 191 5.11 7.93 43.92
C ALA A 191 4.51 7.59 45.30
N LEU A 192 4.55 6.31 45.69
CA LEU A 192 4.26 5.87 47.06
C LEU A 192 5.54 5.96 47.88
N ILE A 193 5.60 6.86 48.86
CA ILE A 193 6.69 6.91 49.84
C ILE A 193 6.36 5.92 50.99
N ARG A 194 7.35 5.13 51.42
CA ARG A 194 7.27 4.25 52.60
C ARG A 194 7.46 5.07 53.88
N GLY A 195 6.46 5.08 54.75
CA GLY A 195 6.47 5.69 56.09
C GLY A 195 5.04 6.06 56.53
N ASP A 196 4.77 6.14 57.83
CA ASP A 196 3.42 6.19 58.47
C ASP A 196 2.57 7.46 58.19
N GLN A 197 2.86 8.23 57.13
CA GLN A 197 1.99 9.28 56.62
C GLN A 197 1.71 9.07 55.13
N LEU A 198 0.43 9.05 54.78
CA LEU A 198 -0.06 8.77 53.43
C LEU A 198 -0.01 10.04 52.57
N ASP A 199 1.20 10.50 52.24
CA ASP A 199 1.40 11.63 51.34
C ASP A 199 1.37 11.14 49.88
N VAL A 200 0.29 11.46 49.15
CA VAL A 200 0.18 11.17 47.72
C VAL A 200 0.96 12.23 46.94
N VAL A 201 2.19 11.92 46.55
CA VAL A 201 2.97 12.80 45.65
C VAL A 201 2.64 12.47 44.20
N LEU A 202 1.91 13.36 43.53
CA LEU A 202 1.71 13.34 42.09
C LEU A 202 2.89 14.03 41.41
N ALA A 203 3.78 13.24 40.80
CA ALA A 203 4.83 13.78 39.95
C ALA A 203 4.28 13.97 38.53
N LEU A 204 4.19 15.22 38.06
CA LEU A 204 3.99 15.51 36.63
C LEU A 204 5.35 15.51 35.94
N SER A 205 5.56 14.50 35.11
CA SER A 205 6.71 14.44 34.20
C SER A 205 6.26 14.94 32.84
N CYS A 206 6.64 16.17 32.49
CA CYS A 206 6.39 16.72 31.17
C CYS A 206 7.69 16.70 30.34
N HIS A 207 7.57 16.44 29.04
CA HIS A 207 8.72 16.26 28.12
C HIS A 207 9.59 17.52 27.95
N SER A 208 9.28 18.62 28.65
CA SER A 208 10.10 19.83 28.70
C SER A 208 10.23 20.46 30.10
N GLN A 209 9.51 19.96 31.11
CA GLN A 209 9.63 20.37 32.52
C GLN A 209 9.15 19.23 33.43
N VAL A 210 9.93 18.86 34.44
CA VAL A 210 9.42 18.12 35.61
C VAL A 210 8.96 19.19 36.58
N THR A 211 7.65 19.33 36.75
CA THR A 211 7.08 20.21 37.77
C THR A 211 6.49 19.31 38.84
N ALA A 212 7.14 19.26 40.01
CA ALA A 212 6.57 18.59 41.17
C ALA A 212 5.40 19.45 41.68
N CYS A 213 4.17 18.96 41.56
CA CYS A 213 3.02 19.57 42.20
C CYS A 213 2.82 18.90 43.56
N CYS A 214 3.30 19.53 44.63
CA CYS A 214 2.96 19.10 45.99
C CYS A 214 1.56 19.64 46.32
N PHE A 215 0.54 18.77 46.33
CA PHE A 215 -0.72 19.07 47.01
C PHE A 215 -0.53 18.75 48.49
N GLY A 216 -0.21 19.77 49.29
CA GLY A 216 -0.37 19.69 50.74
C GLY A 216 -1.86 19.82 51.10
N PRO A 217 -2.30 19.28 52.25
CA PRO A 217 -3.66 19.47 52.71
C PRO A 217 -3.93 20.97 52.89
N GLU A 218 -4.94 21.49 52.20
CA GLU A 218 -5.53 22.79 52.56
C GLU A 218 -6.09 22.65 53.99
N THR A 219 -5.58 23.50 54.89
CA THR A 219 -5.94 23.56 56.31
C THR A 219 -7.40 23.90 56.54
#